data_AF-A0A520HUQ0-F1
#
_entry.id   AF-A0A520HUQ0-F1
#
_cell.length_a   1.000
_cell.length_b   1.000
_cell.length_c   1.000
_cell.angle_alpha   90.00
_cell.angle_beta   90.00
_cell.angle_gamma   90.00
#
_symmetry.space_group_name_H-M   'P 1'
#
loop_
_entity.id
_entity.type
_entity.pdbx_description
1 polymer ?
#
loop_
_entity_poly.entity_id
_entity_poly.type
_entity_poly.pdbx_seq_one_letter_code
_entity_poly.pdbx_strand_id
1 'polypeptide(L)'
;MNTHKRFPDAGFSGDLIIQALGCSPEPTAIYSSDNMIIRFANQGILEVWGKAGSVVGKPLMEALPELDGQPFFGLLQKVWHTGETYAVREAPVHILKNGVSTLDYYDYEYKALRDETGKTWCILNTARKVTSRREYLQKIQVKEENEQALIEEMAATMEELSSTNEDLNTSLKLLGESREHVKTIIEQAPVGIAVLEGPDLIIDIANPAILKIWGRELSEVQGIAHAVARPELIGQAVNGWLTEVFETGRKRKNDEFLVRLQDQDGLREAIVNSIYQPIFSSDGIVTGVLVILDEITQQVLDRRASEKDQQMLSMATVAGELATFYYEPETNQFSGNELLKSWFNLSNGESMDLGIAISAIFEEDKARVAEAIM
;
A
#
# COMPACT_ATOMS: atom_id res chain seq x y z
N MET A 1 27.87 76.32 -18.85
CA MET A 1 28.78 76.32 -17.67
C MET A 1 29.59 75.04 -17.75
N ASN A 2 30.69 74.96 -18.51
CA ASN A 2 31.95 75.68 -18.36
C ASN A 2 32.48 75.63 -16.92
N THR A 3 33.12 74.51 -16.58
CA THR A 3 34.12 74.41 -15.52
C THR A 3 35.33 73.68 -16.10
N HIS A 4 36.11 74.42 -16.90
CA HIS A 4 37.52 74.12 -17.10
C HIS A 4 38.23 74.17 -15.74
N LYS A 5 38.25 73.05 -15.00
CA LYS A 5 39.31 72.79 -14.04
C LYS A 5 40.52 72.31 -14.85
N ARG A 6 41.32 73.28 -15.30
CA ARG A 6 42.71 73.05 -15.73
C ARG A 6 43.42 72.38 -14.56
N PHE A 7 43.84 71.13 -14.74
CA PHE A 7 44.90 70.57 -13.90
C PHE A 7 46.15 71.43 -14.13
N PRO A 8 46.91 71.80 -13.08
CA PRO A 8 48.18 72.49 -13.27
C PRO A 8 49.17 71.53 -13.94
N ASP A 9 49.44 71.74 -15.23
CA ASP A 9 50.36 70.98 -16.12
C ASP A 9 51.86 71.15 -15.77
N ALA A 10 52.21 71.08 -14.49
CA ALA A 10 53.60 71.03 -14.05
C ALA A 10 53.79 69.81 -13.16
N GLY A 11 53.70 68.62 -13.75
CA GLY A 11 54.04 67.37 -13.06
C GLY A 11 53.49 66.12 -13.72
N PHE A 12 52.36 66.20 -14.44
CA PHE A 12 51.78 65.05 -15.13
C PHE A 12 52.46 64.83 -16.49
N SER A 13 53.54 64.04 -16.52
CA SER A 13 54.28 63.67 -17.72
C SER A 13 53.78 62.35 -18.32
N GLY A 14 54.15 62.09 -19.58
CA GLY A 14 53.92 60.78 -20.20
C GLY A 14 54.52 59.61 -19.41
N ASP A 15 55.64 59.84 -18.71
CA ASP A 15 56.28 58.84 -17.86
C ASP A 15 55.41 58.44 -16.67
N LEU A 16 54.67 59.37 -16.07
CA LEU A 16 53.73 59.05 -14.98
C LEU A 16 52.52 58.24 -15.47
N ILE A 17 52.05 58.48 -16.70
CA ILE A 17 50.97 57.69 -17.32
C ILE A 17 51.46 56.27 -17.61
N ILE A 18 52.67 56.12 -18.16
CA ILE A 18 53.29 54.81 -18.40
C ILE A 18 53.50 54.06 -17.08
N GLN A 19 53.93 54.75 -16.03
CA GLN A 19 54.06 54.17 -14.69
C GLN A 19 52.71 53.70 -14.15
N ALA A 20 51.65 54.51 -14.29
CA ALA A 20 50.30 54.14 -13.87
C ALA A 20 49.76 52.92 -14.64
N LEU A 21 49.97 52.86 -15.96
CA LEU A 21 49.65 51.69 -16.78
C LEU A 21 50.47 50.46 -16.36
N GLY A 22 51.74 50.66 -15.98
CA GLY A 22 52.63 49.60 -15.48
C GLY A 22 52.13 48.96 -14.19
N CYS A 23 51.49 49.75 -13.33
CA CYS A 23 50.86 49.29 -12.08
C CYS A 23 49.42 48.77 -12.27
N SER A 24 48.84 48.85 -13.48
CA SER A 24 47.50 48.33 -13.73
C SER A 24 47.45 46.82 -13.47
N PRO A 25 46.45 46.32 -12.72
CA PRO A 25 46.32 44.89 -12.45
C PRO A 25 45.89 44.09 -13.69
N GLU A 26 45.38 44.76 -14.72
CA GLU A 26 45.01 44.10 -15.98
C GLU A 26 46.21 43.96 -16.91
N PRO A 27 46.51 42.74 -17.39
CA PRO A 27 47.43 42.54 -18.50
C PRO A 27 47.17 43.51 -19.65
N THR A 28 48.12 44.42 -19.90
CA THR A 28 47.98 45.53 -20.84
C THR A 28 49.21 45.65 -21.74
N ALA A 29 48.99 45.72 -23.05
CA ALA A 29 50.02 46.03 -24.05
C ALA A 29 49.59 47.16 -24.98
N ILE A 30 50.56 47.85 -25.55
CA ILE A 30 50.36 48.92 -26.53
C ILE A 30 51.19 48.59 -27.76
N TYR A 31 50.53 48.58 -28.92
CA TYR A 31 51.18 48.33 -30.21
C TYR A 31 51.16 49.56 -31.09
N SER A 32 52.20 49.70 -31.91
CA SER A 32 52.30 50.71 -32.94
C SER A 32 52.71 50.10 -34.27
N SER A 33 52.37 50.77 -35.36
CA SER A 33 52.60 50.34 -36.75
C SER A 33 51.84 49.07 -37.16
N ASP A 34 51.82 48.83 -38.46
CA ASP A 34 51.16 47.65 -39.03
C ASP A 34 51.83 46.32 -38.67
N ASN A 35 53.11 46.37 -38.26
CA ASN A 35 53.86 45.20 -37.79
C ASN A 35 53.70 44.93 -36.28
N MET A 36 52.78 45.63 -35.60
CA MET A 36 52.51 45.50 -34.16
C MET A 36 53.76 45.58 -33.30
N ILE A 37 54.56 46.64 -33.49
CA ILE A 37 55.74 46.90 -32.63
C ILE A 37 55.25 47.16 -31.21
N ILE A 38 55.72 46.35 -30.26
CA ILE A 38 55.37 46.45 -28.85
C ILE A 38 55.98 47.72 -28.27
N ARG A 39 55.17 48.71 -27.92
CA ARG A 39 55.62 49.98 -27.30
C ARG A 39 55.55 49.96 -25.79
N PHE A 40 54.63 49.20 -25.24
CA PHE A 40 54.50 49.00 -23.81
C PHE A 40 53.88 47.64 -23.53
N ALA A 41 54.31 47.01 -22.44
CA ALA A 41 53.78 45.77 -21.91
C ALA A 41 53.96 45.82 -20.39
N ASN A 42 52.87 45.79 -19.64
CA ASN A 42 52.95 45.73 -18.18
C ASN A 42 53.30 44.32 -17.69
N GLN A 43 53.55 44.19 -16.39
CA GLN A 43 53.91 42.90 -15.79
C GLN A 43 52.85 41.82 -16.06
N GLY A 44 51.55 42.18 -16.00
CA GLY A 44 50.46 41.23 -16.24
C GLY A 44 50.48 40.62 -17.65
N ILE A 45 50.71 41.41 -18.71
CA ILE A 45 50.74 40.87 -20.08
C ILE A 45 52.01 40.08 -20.36
N LEU A 46 53.13 40.47 -19.76
CA LEU A 46 54.39 39.72 -19.85
C LEU A 46 54.26 38.32 -19.21
N GLU A 47 53.56 38.21 -18.08
CA GLU A 47 53.25 36.94 -17.43
C GLU A 47 52.27 36.06 -18.24
N VAL A 48 51.29 36.69 -18.91
CA VAL A 48 50.40 35.99 -19.85
C VAL A 48 51.21 35.42 -21.01
N TRP A 49 52.14 36.19 -21.57
CA TRP A 49 53.01 35.76 -22.67
C TRP A 49 54.15 34.83 -22.25
N GLY A 50 54.46 34.75 -20.96
CA GLY A 50 55.63 34.02 -20.46
C GLY A 50 56.96 34.59 -20.95
N LYS A 51 57.04 35.90 -21.21
CA LYS A 51 58.26 36.58 -21.69
C LYS A 51 58.72 37.65 -20.70
N ALA A 52 59.99 38.03 -20.79
CA ALA A 52 60.54 39.17 -20.06
C ALA A 52 60.32 40.48 -20.83
N GLY A 53 60.56 41.64 -20.18
CA GLY A 53 60.40 42.97 -20.79
C GLY A 53 61.28 43.25 -22.03
N SER A 54 62.20 42.34 -22.39
CA SER A 54 63.04 42.41 -23.60
C SER A 54 62.26 42.32 -24.92
N VAL A 55 60.95 42.09 -24.85
CA VAL A 55 60.02 42.11 -26.01
C VAL A 55 59.65 43.53 -26.46
N VAL A 56 59.79 44.54 -25.60
CA VAL A 56 59.46 45.92 -25.94
C VAL A 56 60.41 46.43 -27.03
N GLY A 57 59.85 47.04 -28.06
CA GLY A 57 60.57 47.53 -29.24
C GLY A 57 60.61 46.56 -30.43
N LYS A 58 60.23 45.29 -30.23
CA LYS A 58 60.19 44.27 -31.28
C LYS A 58 58.80 44.17 -31.94
N PRO A 59 58.72 43.72 -33.20
CA PRO A 59 57.47 43.26 -33.80
C PRO A 59 56.85 42.12 -32.99
N LEU A 60 55.52 42.10 -32.84
CA LEU A 60 54.81 41.10 -32.04
C LEU A 60 55.16 39.65 -32.42
N MET A 61 55.23 39.35 -33.72
CA MET A 61 55.55 38.02 -34.24
C MET A 61 57.01 37.60 -34.01
N GLU A 62 57.94 38.56 -33.85
CA GLU A 62 59.33 38.25 -33.50
C GLU A 62 59.47 38.00 -31.99
N ALA A 63 58.74 38.77 -31.18
CA ALA A 63 58.72 38.60 -29.73
C ALA A 63 57.99 37.32 -29.28
N LEU A 64 56.95 36.94 -30.02
CA LEU A 64 56.06 35.80 -29.75
C LEU A 64 55.87 34.96 -31.02
N PRO A 65 56.91 34.24 -31.48
CA PRO A 65 56.79 33.36 -32.65
C PRO A 65 55.75 32.25 -32.44
N GLU A 66 55.40 31.94 -31.19
CA GLU A 66 54.39 30.94 -30.83
C GLU A 66 52.96 31.37 -31.15
N LEU A 67 52.74 32.64 -31.51
CA LEU A 67 51.46 33.13 -32.03
C LEU A 67 51.28 32.86 -33.53
N ASP A 68 52.28 32.30 -34.20
CA ASP A 68 52.16 31.93 -35.61
C ASP A 68 51.06 30.89 -35.83
N GLY A 69 50.24 31.10 -36.85
CA GLY A 69 49.01 30.33 -37.10
C GLY A 69 47.82 30.65 -36.18
N GLN A 70 47.96 31.55 -35.20
CA GLN A 70 46.84 32.01 -34.35
C GLN A 70 46.19 33.29 -34.92
N PRO A 71 44.88 33.54 -34.67
CA PRO A 71 44.17 34.65 -35.30
C PRO A 71 44.56 36.05 -34.77
N PHE A 72 45.28 36.13 -33.65
CA PHE A 72 45.50 37.40 -32.92
C PHE A 72 46.19 38.48 -33.75
N PHE A 73 47.24 38.12 -34.52
CA PHE A 73 47.96 39.09 -35.33
C PHE A 73 47.06 39.68 -36.44
N GLY A 74 46.30 38.83 -37.13
CA GLY A 74 45.35 39.27 -38.16
C GLY A 74 44.23 40.14 -37.59
N LEU A 75 43.74 39.83 -36.38
CA LEU A 75 42.76 40.66 -35.67
C LEU A 75 43.32 42.04 -35.32
N LEU A 76 44.55 42.10 -34.81
CA LEU A 76 45.23 43.37 -34.53
C LEU A 76 45.47 44.19 -35.80
N GLN A 77 45.86 43.56 -36.91
CA GLN A 77 45.97 44.23 -38.21
C GLN A 77 44.62 44.77 -38.68
N LYS A 78 43.53 44.00 -38.53
CA LYS A 78 42.19 44.50 -38.88
C LYS A 78 41.83 45.73 -38.03
N VAL A 79 42.05 45.67 -36.73
CA VAL A 79 41.83 46.81 -35.81
C VAL A 79 42.69 48.01 -36.20
N TRP A 80 43.94 47.79 -36.61
CA TRP A 80 44.85 48.85 -37.07
C TRP A 80 44.31 49.59 -38.30
N HIS A 81 43.90 48.84 -39.33
CA HIS A 81 43.44 49.40 -40.60
C HIS A 81 42.03 49.99 -40.54
N THR A 82 41.10 49.34 -39.83
CA THR A 82 39.69 49.78 -39.74
C THR A 82 39.49 50.82 -38.64
N GLY A 83 40.34 50.76 -37.61
CA GLY A 83 40.19 51.48 -36.35
C GLY A 83 39.00 51.00 -35.51
N GLU A 84 38.32 49.92 -35.87
CA GLU A 84 37.19 49.37 -35.10
C GLU A 84 37.72 48.56 -33.93
N THR A 85 37.27 48.88 -32.71
CA THR A 85 37.63 48.10 -31.52
C THR A 85 37.13 46.67 -31.65
N TYR A 86 37.99 45.70 -31.34
CA TYR A 86 37.63 44.29 -31.28
C TYR A 86 37.64 43.83 -29.83
N ALA A 87 36.54 43.25 -29.35
CA ALA A 87 36.44 42.74 -27.99
C ALA A 87 35.73 41.39 -27.99
N VAL A 88 36.28 40.43 -27.24
CA VAL A 88 35.69 39.09 -27.07
C VAL A 88 35.72 38.72 -25.60
N ARG A 89 34.67 38.04 -25.14
CA ARG A 89 34.58 37.48 -23.79
C ARG A 89 34.75 35.97 -23.83
N GLU A 90 35.38 35.43 -22.79
CA GLU A 90 35.62 34.01 -22.59
C GLU A 90 36.19 33.30 -23.84
N ALA A 91 37.11 33.97 -24.53
CA ALA A 91 37.75 33.42 -25.70
C ALA A 91 38.73 32.30 -25.28
N PRO A 92 38.67 31.11 -25.90
CA PRO A 92 39.65 30.07 -25.68
C PRO A 92 40.99 30.48 -26.27
N VAL A 93 42.04 30.48 -25.45
CA VAL A 93 43.41 30.79 -25.85
C VAL A 93 44.33 29.67 -25.40
N HIS A 94 45.05 29.08 -26.34
CA HIS A 94 46.11 28.13 -26.04
C HIS A 94 47.39 28.91 -25.73
N ILE A 95 47.80 28.90 -24.47
CA ILE A 95 49.04 29.55 -24.04
C ILE A 95 50.09 28.48 -23.77
N LEU A 96 51.28 28.67 -24.35
CA LEU A 96 52.43 27.84 -24.07
C LEU A 96 53.18 28.41 -22.86
N LYS A 97 53.05 27.78 -21.68
CA LYS A 97 53.82 28.14 -20.48
C LYS A 97 54.82 27.03 -20.18
N ASN A 98 56.11 27.38 -20.15
CA ASN A 98 57.20 26.43 -19.87
C ASN A 98 57.19 25.17 -20.75
N GLY A 99 56.81 25.32 -22.03
CA GLY A 99 56.71 24.21 -22.99
C GLY A 99 55.43 23.37 -22.89
N VAL A 100 54.52 23.67 -21.95
CA VAL A 100 53.22 23.01 -21.82
C VAL A 100 52.13 23.93 -22.39
N SER A 101 51.35 23.43 -23.34
CA SER A 101 50.19 24.15 -23.87
C SER A 101 49.01 23.97 -22.91
N THR A 102 48.50 25.07 -22.36
CA THR A 102 47.30 25.08 -21.51
C THR A 102 46.19 25.87 -22.19
N LEU A 103 44.96 25.35 -22.16
CA LEU A 103 43.77 26.06 -22.61
C LEU A 103 43.26 26.95 -21.49
N ASP A 104 43.35 28.26 -21.67
CA ASP A 104 42.83 29.26 -20.75
C ASP A 104 41.79 30.13 -21.46
N TYR A 105 40.85 30.67 -20.69
CA TYR A 105 39.82 31.58 -21.20
C TYR A 105 40.12 33.03 -20.82
N TYR A 106 40.04 33.92 -21.80
CA TYR A 106 40.32 35.35 -21.64
C TYR A 106 39.19 36.23 -22.16
N ASP A 107 38.89 37.28 -21.40
CA ASP A 107 38.25 38.47 -21.93
C ASP A 107 39.37 39.37 -22.47
N TYR A 108 39.35 39.73 -23.74
CA TYR A 108 40.35 40.66 -24.29
C TYR A 108 39.74 41.69 -25.21
N GLU A 109 40.34 42.87 -25.22
CA GLU A 109 39.93 44.01 -26.02
C GLU A 109 41.15 44.61 -26.73
N TYR A 110 41.04 44.76 -28.05
CA TYR A 110 41.96 45.51 -28.90
C TYR A 110 41.28 46.81 -29.29
N LYS A 111 41.64 47.89 -28.59
CA LYS A 111 41.07 49.21 -28.78
C LYS A 111 41.98 50.07 -29.66
N ALA A 112 41.49 50.46 -30.83
CA ALA A 112 42.18 51.39 -31.70
C ALA A 112 42.12 52.81 -31.12
N LEU A 113 43.28 53.43 -30.93
CA LEU A 113 43.43 54.84 -30.60
C LEU A 113 43.74 55.59 -31.88
N ARG A 114 42.88 56.54 -32.24
CA ARG A 114 42.93 57.27 -33.51
C ARG A 114 43.41 58.71 -33.29
N ASP A 115 44.14 59.24 -34.26
CA ASP A 115 44.55 60.65 -34.28
C ASP A 115 43.40 61.54 -34.82
N GLU A 116 43.65 62.85 -34.90
CA GLU A 116 42.69 63.84 -35.40
C GLU A 116 42.27 63.61 -36.86
N THR A 117 43.05 62.83 -37.63
CA THR A 117 42.74 62.46 -39.02
C THR A 117 41.93 61.17 -39.13
N GLY A 118 41.63 60.52 -38.00
CA GLY A 118 40.90 59.26 -37.93
C GLY A 118 41.78 58.03 -38.18
N LYS A 119 43.10 58.19 -38.35
CA LYS A 119 44.05 57.10 -38.54
C LYS A 119 44.43 56.50 -37.19
N THR A 120 44.44 55.18 -37.09
CA THR A 120 44.93 54.49 -35.88
C THR A 120 46.41 54.81 -35.67
N TRP A 121 46.76 55.43 -34.55
CA TRP A 121 48.14 55.70 -34.18
C TRP A 121 48.68 54.65 -33.20
N CYS A 122 47.79 53.97 -32.46
CA CYS A 122 48.13 52.96 -31.46
C CYS A 122 46.97 51.97 -31.25
N ILE A 123 47.27 50.73 -30.88
CA ILE A 123 46.28 49.79 -30.34
C ILE A 123 46.59 49.53 -28.88
N LEU A 124 45.60 49.74 -28.02
CA LEU A 124 45.61 49.32 -26.62
C LEU A 124 45.00 47.92 -26.53
N ASN A 125 45.79 46.94 -26.09
CA ASN A 125 45.36 45.58 -25.81
C ASN A 125 45.22 45.39 -24.30
N THR A 126 44.04 44.99 -23.85
CA THR A 126 43.81 44.50 -22.49
C THR A 126 43.38 43.04 -22.54
N ALA A 127 43.87 42.23 -21.62
CA ALA A 127 43.49 40.83 -21.50
C ALA A 127 43.27 40.46 -20.03
N ARG A 128 42.18 39.79 -19.71
CA ARG A 128 41.84 39.33 -18.37
C ARG A 128 41.54 37.85 -18.40
N LYS A 129 42.30 37.05 -17.64
CA LYS A 129 42.03 35.62 -17.48
C LYS A 129 40.74 35.43 -16.68
N VAL A 130 39.77 34.69 -17.23
CA VAL A 130 38.45 34.44 -16.63
C VAL A 130 38.17 32.95 -16.40
N THR A 131 39.17 32.09 -16.59
CA THR A 131 39.06 30.62 -16.51
C THR A 131 38.42 30.13 -15.22
N SER A 132 38.97 30.51 -14.06
CA SER A 132 38.45 30.07 -12.76
C SER A 132 37.03 30.55 -12.50
N ARG A 133 36.68 31.76 -12.94
CA ARG A 133 35.32 32.30 -12.81
C ARG A 133 34.34 31.49 -13.65
N ARG A 134 34.69 31.20 -14.90
CA ARG A 134 33.87 30.40 -15.81
C ARG A 134 33.64 28.99 -15.26
N GLU A 135 34.70 28.32 -14.82
CA GLU A 135 34.60 26.98 -14.22
C GLU A 135 33.69 26.97 -12.99
N TYR A 136 33.76 28.01 -12.15
CA TYR A 136 32.88 28.14 -10.99
C TYR A 136 31.42 28.33 -11.37
N LEU A 137 31.14 29.19 -12.36
CA LEU A 137 29.78 29.40 -12.87
C LEU A 137 29.21 28.13 -13.51
N GLN A 138 30.01 27.41 -14.28
CA GLN A 138 29.60 26.14 -14.87
C GLN A 138 29.30 25.09 -13.79
N LYS A 139 30.11 25.01 -12.72
CA LYS A 139 29.84 24.12 -11.59
C LYS A 139 28.55 24.47 -10.87
N ILE A 140 28.26 25.76 -10.68
CA ILE A 140 26.99 26.20 -10.09
C ILE A 140 25.82 25.78 -10.97
N GLN A 141 25.89 26.06 -12.27
CA GLN A 141 24.80 25.74 -13.19
C GLN A 141 24.50 24.24 -13.21
N VAL A 142 25.53 23.39 -13.32
CA VAL A 142 25.36 21.92 -13.26
C VAL A 142 24.78 21.49 -11.90
N LYS A 143 25.18 22.14 -10.80
CA LYS A 143 24.64 21.83 -9.47
C LYS A 143 23.16 22.22 -9.37
N GLU A 144 22.77 23.39 -9.88
CA GLU A 144 21.39 23.86 -9.90
C GLU A 144 20.51 22.93 -10.76
N GLU A 145 20.99 22.51 -11.93
CA GLU A 145 20.31 21.54 -12.80
C GLU A 145 20.11 20.19 -12.08
N ASN A 146 21.14 19.70 -11.39
CA ASN A 146 21.06 18.46 -10.62
C ASN A 146 20.12 18.57 -9.41
N GLU A 147 20.15 19.70 -8.69
CA GLU A 147 19.24 19.96 -7.57
C GLU A 147 17.78 20.01 -8.04
N GLN A 148 17.53 20.65 -9.18
CA GLN A 148 16.19 20.70 -9.77
C GLN A 148 15.69 19.31 -10.18
N ALA A 149 16.53 18.51 -10.83
CA ALA A 149 16.19 17.14 -11.19
C ALA A 149 15.88 16.27 -9.96
N LEU A 150 16.65 16.42 -8.88
CA LEU A 150 16.43 15.71 -7.63
C LEU A 150 15.10 16.13 -6.96
N ILE A 151 14.75 17.41 -7.02
CA ILE A 151 13.46 17.91 -6.52
C ILE A 151 12.29 17.28 -7.29
N GLU A 152 12.40 17.19 -8.61
CA GLU A 152 11.38 16.57 -9.46
C GLU A 152 11.24 15.07 -9.18
N GLU A 153 12.35 14.34 -9.04
CA GLU A 153 12.35 12.93 -8.65
C GLU A 153 11.75 12.74 -7.23
N MET A 154 12.10 13.61 -6.29
CA MET A 154 11.55 13.55 -4.93
C MET A 154 10.04 13.86 -4.92
N ALA A 155 9.57 14.81 -5.73
CA ALA A 155 8.15 15.11 -5.85
C ALA A 155 7.37 13.90 -6.42
N ALA A 156 7.89 13.26 -7.47
CA ALA A 156 7.27 12.08 -8.06
C ALA A 156 7.21 10.89 -7.08
N THR A 157 8.32 10.62 -6.38
CA THR A 157 8.36 9.54 -5.37
C THR A 157 7.47 9.83 -4.16
N MET A 158 7.31 11.11 -3.76
CA MET A 158 6.36 11.50 -2.72
C MET A 158 4.90 11.30 -3.14
N GLU A 159 4.56 11.59 -4.39
CA GLU A 159 3.23 11.37 -4.94
C GLU A 159 2.90 9.86 -4.98
N GLU A 160 3.82 9.03 -5.46
CA GLU A 160 3.68 7.56 -5.43
C GLU A 160 3.55 7.02 -4.00
N LEU A 161 4.36 7.52 -3.07
CA LEU A 161 4.29 7.10 -1.67
C LEU A 161 2.96 7.50 -1.01
N SER A 162 2.44 8.69 -1.32
CA SER A 162 1.14 9.14 -0.81
C SER A 162 0.01 8.25 -1.32
N SER A 163 -0.01 7.95 -2.63
CA SER A 163 -1.02 7.08 -3.24
C SER A 163 -0.99 5.67 -2.67
N THR A 164 0.19 5.06 -2.53
CA THR A 164 0.32 3.72 -1.95
C THR A 164 -0.10 3.68 -0.47
N ASN A 165 0.14 4.75 0.29
CA ASN A 165 -0.30 4.85 1.67
C ASN A 165 -1.84 5.00 1.78
N GLU A 166 -2.48 5.71 0.86
CA GLU A 166 -3.96 5.79 0.77
C GLU A 166 -4.58 4.42 0.45
N ASP A 167 -4.00 3.69 -0.52
CA ASP A 167 -4.44 2.34 -0.89
C ASP A 167 -4.27 1.34 0.25
N LEU A 168 -3.14 1.41 0.97
CA LEU A 168 -2.87 0.58 2.14
C LEU A 168 -3.87 0.86 3.25
N ASN A 169 -4.14 2.14 3.57
CA ASN A 169 -5.12 2.52 4.58
C ASN A 169 -6.53 2.03 4.22
N THR A 170 -6.92 2.14 2.95
CA THR A 170 -8.20 1.63 2.46
C THR A 170 -8.30 0.10 2.63
N SER A 171 -7.23 -0.62 2.29
CA SER A 171 -7.17 -2.08 2.44
C SER A 171 -7.23 -2.51 3.91
N LEU A 172 -6.52 -1.81 4.80
CA LEU A 172 -6.58 -2.05 6.24
C LEU A 172 -7.98 -1.81 6.81
N LYS A 173 -8.66 -0.76 6.34
CA LYS A 173 -10.03 -0.48 6.74
C LYS A 173 -10.99 -1.58 6.29
N LEU A 174 -10.91 -2.02 5.04
CA LEU A 174 -11.74 -3.12 4.51
C LEU A 174 -11.50 -4.43 5.25
N LEU A 175 -10.24 -4.75 5.57
CA LEU A 175 -9.90 -5.93 6.39
C LEU A 175 -10.49 -5.82 7.81
N GLY A 176 -10.43 -4.65 8.42
CA GLY A 176 -11.05 -4.38 9.71
C GLY A 176 -12.56 -4.57 9.69
N GLU A 177 -13.25 -3.98 8.70
CA GLU A 177 -14.69 -4.11 8.51
C GLU A 177 -15.12 -5.56 8.25
N SER A 178 -14.38 -6.29 7.39
CA SER A 178 -14.63 -7.70 7.12
C SER A 178 -14.47 -8.56 8.37
N ARG A 179 -13.42 -8.32 9.16
CA ARG A 179 -13.16 -9.05 10.42
C ARG A 179 -14.27 -8.81 11.45
N GLU A 180 -14.69 -7.56 11.64
CA GLU A 180 -15.82 -7.23 12.53
C GLU A 180 -17.14 -7.83 12.06
N HIS A 181 -17.38 -7.85 10.73
CA HIS A 181 -18.57 -8.48 10.18
C HIS A 181 -18.62 -9.99 10.46
N VAL A 182 -17.52 -10.72 10.22
CA VAL A 182 -17.42 -12.15 10.53
C VAL A 182 -17.63 -12.40 12.03
N LYS A 183 -16.98 -11.61 12.89
CA LYS A 183 -17.13 -11.71 14.33
C LYS A 183 -18.60 -11.52 14.76
N THR A 184 -19.26 -10.50 14.22
CA THR A 184 -20.67 -10.22 14.50
C THR A 184 -21.57 -11.38 14.09
N ILE A 185 -21.35 -11.99 12.92
CA ILE A 185 -22.12 -13.16 12.46
C ILE A 185 -21.97 -14.32 13.45
N ILE A 186 -20.75 -14.60 13.90
CA ILE A 186 -20.49 -15.70 14.84
C ILE A 186 -21.14 -15.42 16.21
N GLU A 187 -21.02 -14.19 16.72
CA GLU A 187 -21.58 -13.78 18.01
C GLU A 187 -23.12 -13.84 18.02
N GLN A 188 -23.78 -13.51 16.91
CA GLN A 188 -25.24 -13.52 16.80
C GLN A 188 -25.83 -14.87 16.37
N ALA A 189 -25.00 -15.87 16.06
CA ALA A 189 -25.48 -17.16 15.60
C ALA A 189 -26.35 -17.85 16.69
N PRO A 190 -27.53 -18.39 16.33
CA PRO A 190 -28.43 -19.05 17.29
C PRO A 190 -27.93 -20.42 17.74
N VAL A 191 -26.90 -20.95 17.07
CA VAL A 191 -26.25 -22.23 17.37
C VAL A 191 -24.92 -21.98 18.07
N GLY A 192 -24.48 -22.94 18.89
CA GLY A 192 -23.18 -22.88 19.52
C GLY A 192 -22.07 -23.03 18.49
N ILE A 193 -21.17 -22.05 18.41
CA ILE A 193 -20.00 -22.07 17.52
C ILE A 193 -18.73 -21.88 18.35
N ALA A 194 -17.75 -22.76 18.13
CA ALA A 194 -16.38 -22.56 18.60
C ALA A 194 -15.36 -22.88 17.52
N VAL A 195 -14.22 -22.20 17.55
CA VAL A 195 -13.05 -22.50 16.74
C VAL A 195 -11.92 -22.92 17.67
N LEU A 196 -11.38 -24.10 17.40
CA LEU A 196 -10.24 -24.68 18.11
C LEU A 196 -9.01 -24.61 17.21
N GLU A 197 -7.93 -23.99 17.67
CA GLU A 197 -6.71 -23.80 16.89
C GLU A 197 -5.57 -24.72 17.34
N GLY A 198 -4.80 -25.16 16.35
CA GLY A 198 -3.59 -25.94 16.55
C GLY A 198 -3.82 -27.38 17.04
N PRO A 199 -2.72 -28.15 17.19
CA PRO A 199 -2.78 -29.55 17.61
C PRO A 199 -3.28 -29.73 19.05
N ASP A 200 -3.09 -28.72 19.90
CA ASP A 200 -3.56 -28.72 21.29
C ASP A 200 -5.04 -28.28 21.42
N LEU A 201 -5.69 -27.95 20.30
CA LEU A 201 -7.11 -27.58 20.22
C LEU A 201 -7.44 -26.43 21.20
N ILE A 202 -6.67 -25.35 21.10
CA ILE A 202 -6.83 -24.15 21.93
C ILE A 202 -8.09 -23.41 21.49
N ILE A 203 -8.95 -23.04 22.43
CA ILE A 203 -10.19 -22.31 22.13
C ILE A 203 -9.85 -20.88 21.71
N ASP A 204 -9.99 -20.55 20.43
CA ASP A 204 -9.78 -19.20 19.90
C ASP A 204 -11.09 -18.39 19.91
N ILE A 205 -12.15 -18.97 19.34
CA ILE A 205 -13.49 -18.37 19.28
C ILE A 205 -14.48 -19.27 20.03
N ALA A 206 -15.35 -18.67 20.83
CA ALA A 206 -16.52 -19.31 21.41
C ALA A 206 -17.64 -18.28 21.49
N ASN A 207 -18.75 -18.52 20.78
CA ASN A 207 -19.86 -17.58 20.76
C ASN A 207 -20.76 -17.71 22.02
N PRO A 208 -21.64 -16.75 22.31
CA PRO A 208 -22.50 -16.78 23.50
C PRO A 208 -23.36 -18.05 23.59
N ALA A 209 -23.85 -18.57 22.46
CA ALA A 209 -24.66 -19.78 22.44
C ALA A 209 -23.88 -21.02 22.92
N ILE A 210 -22.62 -21.20 22.49
CA ILE A 210 -21.82 -22.35 22.92
C ILE A 210 -21.38 -22.23 24.37
N LEU A 211 -21.05 -21.02 24.81
CA LEU A 211 -20.69 -20.72 26.20
C LEU A 211 -21.85 -21.04 27.16
N LYS A 212 -23.07 -20.67 26.76
CA LYS A 212 -24.29 -21.04 27.50
C LYS A 212 -24.48 -22.56 27.59
N ILE A 213 -24.29 -23.29 26.49
CA ILE A 213 -24.38 -24.76 26.49
C ILE A 213 -23.31 -25.36 27.42
N TRP A 214 -22.08 -24.84 27.37
CA TRP A 214 -20.96 -25.27 28.20
C TRP A 214 -21.08 -24.88 29.67
N GLY A 215 -21.94 -23.91 30.00
CA GLY A 215 -22.08 -23.39 31.36
C GLY A 215 -20.85 -22.61 31.83
N ARG A 216 -20.18 -21.88 30.93
CA ARG A 216 -18.92 -21.17 31.20
C ARG A 216 -18.90 -19.77 30.60
N GLU A 217 -18.06 -18.91 31.16
CA GLU A 217 -17.79 -17.57 30.61
C GLU A 217 -16.60 -17.59 29.65
N LEU A 218 -16.56 -16.65 28.70
CA LEU A 218 -15.49 -16.58 27.71
C LEU A 218 -14.09 -16.48 28.35
N SER A 219 -13.97 -15.70 29.43
CA SER A 219 -12.72 -15.50 30.18
C SER A 219 -12.17 -16.76 30.82
N GLU A 220 -12.99 -17.79 31.00
CA GLU A 220 -12.59 -19.06 31.62
C GLU A 220 -12.07 -20.09 30.62
N VAL A 221 -12.31 -19.87 29.32
CA VAL A 221 -12.05 -20.86 28.28
C VAL A 221 -11.17 -20.33 27.15
N GLN A 222 -11.20 -19.02 26.87
CA GLN A 222 -10.45 -18.44 25.76
C GLN A 222 -8.94 -18.59 25.94
N GLY A 223 -8.25 -19.05 24.89
CA GLY A 223 -6.81 -19.29 24.89
C GLY A 223 -6.38 -20.52 25.68
N ILE A 224 -7.32 -21.33 26.17
CA ILE A 224 -7.04 -22.55 26.93
C ILE A 224 -7.36 -23.77 26.04
N ALA A 225 -6.55 -24.82 26.15
CA ALA A 225 -6.80 -26.09 25.48
C ALA A 225 -8.19 -26.64 25.84
N HIS A 226 -8.99 -27.05 24.85
CA HIS A 226 -10.36 -27.50 25.05
C HIS A 226 -10.50 -28.57 26.15
N ALA A 227 -9.59 -29.54 26.17
CA ALA A 227 -9.60 -30.62 27.16
C ALA A 227 -9.29 -30.16 28.60
N VAL A 228 -8.54 -29.05 28.75
CA VAL A 228 -8.19 -28.46 30.05
C VAL A 228 -9.31 -27.54 30.53
N ALA A 229 -9.85 -26.73 29.63
CA ALA A 229 -10.99 -25.85 29.92
C ALA A 229 -12.23 -26.65 30.31
N ARG A 230 -12.36 -27.90 29.82
CA ARG A 230 -13.55 -28.75 30.00
C ARG A 230 -13.21 -30.13 30.55
N PRO A 231 -12.73 -30.22 31.81
CA PRO A 231 -12.33 -31.48 32.42
C PRO A 231 -13.50 -32.46 32.56
N GLU A 232 -14.75 -31.99 32.56
CA GLU A 232 -15.94 -32.84 32.58
C GLU A 232 -16.03 -33.77 31.36
N LEU A 233 -15.34 -33.46 30.26
CA LEU A 233 -15.29 -34.29 29.05
C LEU A 233 -14.24 -35.40 29.12
N ILE A 234 -13.41 -35.47 30.16
CA ILE A 234 -12.44 -36.56 30.32
C ILE A 234 -13.20 -37.89 30.43
N GLY A 235 -12.83 -38.85 29.57
CA GLY A 235 -13.51 -40.15 29.46
C GLY A 235 -14.76 -40.15 28.56
N GLN A 236 -15.17 -39.01 28.03
CA GLN A 236 -16.21 -38.91 27.00
C GLN A 236 -15.60 -38.93 25.59
N ALA A 237 -16.38 -39.31 24.58
CA ALA A 237 -15.88 -39.50 23.22
C ALA A 237 -15.50 -38.20 22.48
N VAL A 238 -15.98 -37.05 22.97
CA VAL A 238 -15.83 -35.72 22.35
C VAL A 238 -14.37 -35.36 22.06
N ASN A 239 -13.47 -35.50 23.04
CA ASN A 239 -12.07 -35.12 22.85
C ASN A 239 -11.38 -35.98 21.77
N GLY A 240 -11.63 -37.29 21.78
CA GLY A 240 -11.07 -38.18 20.76
C GLY A 240 -11.57 -37.86 19.35
N TRP A 241 -12.83 -37.45 19.22
CA TRP A 241 -13.40 -37.02 17.94
C TRP A 241 -12.80 -35.73 17.41
N LEU A 242 -12.55 -34.75 18.27
CA LEU A 242 -11.90 -33.50 17.86
C LEU A 242 -10.45 -33.76 17.41
N THR A 243 -9.71 -34.60 18.14
CA THR A 243 -8.35 -35.03 17.75
C THR A 243 -8.38 -35.78 16.41
N GLU A 244 -9.30 -36.73 16.23
CA GLU A 244 -9.44 -37.47 14.97
C GLU A 244 -9.72 -36.52 13.79
N VAL A 245 -10.61 -35.54 13.97
CA VAL A 245 -10.91 -34.55 12.92
C VAL A 245 -9.69 -33.70 12.57
N PHE A 246 -8.92 -33.28 13.57
CA PHE A 246 -7.69 -32.51 13.37
C PHE A 246 -6.62 -33.32 12.64
N GLU A 247 -6.38 -34.56 13.07
CA GLU A 247 -5.34 -35.43 12.51
C GLU A 247 -5.69 -35.96 11.10
N THR A 248 -6.96 -36.30 10.86
CA THR A 248 -7.38 -36.94 9.61
C THR A 248 -7.87 -35.94 8.56
N GLY A 249 -8.25 -34.72 8.96
CA GLY A 249 -8.91 -33.76 8.08
C GLY A 249 -10.29 -34.21 7.60
N ARG A 250 -10.93 -35.17 8.28
CA ARG A 250 -12.29 -35.65 7.93
C ARG A 250 -13.33 -35.03 8.86
N LYS A 251 -14.36 -34.42 8.28
CA LYS A 251 -15.50 -33.89 9.06
C LYS A 251 -16.23 -35.02 9.80
N ARG A 252 -16.77 -34.69 10.96
CA ARG A 252 -17.59 -35.59 11.78
C ARG A 252 -18.93 -34.93 12.11
N LYS A 253 -20.01 -35.71 12.08
CA LYS A 253 -21.34 -35.32 12.54
C LYS A 253 -21.83 -36.35 13.55
N ASN A 254 -22.41 -35.88 14.65
CA ASN A 254 -23.07 -36.73 15.63
C ASN A 254 -24.50 -36.20 15.85
N ASP A 255 -25.48 -37.10 15.81
CA ASP A 255 -26.90 -36.78 15.93
C ASP A 255 -27.45 -37.34 17.26
N GLU A 256 -28.24 -36.53 17.96
CA GLU A 256 -28.85 -36.83 19.27
C GLU A 256 -27.89 -37.47 20.29
N PHE A 257 -26.65 -36.99 20.35
CA PHE A 257 -25.62 -37.54 21.23
C PHE A 257 -25.81 -37.08 22.67
N LEU A 258 -25.81 -38.03 23.61
CA LEU A 258 -25.85 -37.75 25.05
C LEU A 258 -24.45 -37.38 25.56
N VAL A 259 -24.32 -36.17 26.09
CA VAL A 259 -23.07 -35.64 26.66
C VAL A 259 -23.32 -35.16 28.08
N ARG A 260 -22.33 -35.32 28.96
CA ARG A 260 -22.36 -34.73 30.31
C ARG A 260 -21.62 -33.40 30.29
N LEU A 261 -22.33 -32.34 30.65
CA LEU A 261 -21.85 -30.96 30.65
C LEU A 261 -21.87 -30.41 32.06
N GLN A 262 -21.04 -29.40 32.31
CA GLN A 262 -21.08 -28.64 33.55
C GLN A 262 -22.33 -27.75 33.57
N ASP A 263 -22.93 -27.64 34.75
CA ASP A 263 -24.03 -26.74 35.10
C ASP A 263 -23.76 -26.09 36.46
N GLN A 264 -24.58 -25.12 36.86
CA GLN A 264 -24.44 -24.39 38.13
C GLN A 264 -24.43 -25.32 39.35
N ASP A 265 -25.18 -26.42 39.30
CA ASP A 265 -25.36 -27.37 40.41
C ASP A 265 -24.57 -28.69 40.27
N GLY A 266 -23.71 -28.81 39.25
CA GLY A 266 -22.92 -30.02 39.01
C GLY A 266 -22.91 -30.46 37.54
N LEU A 267 -22.90 -31.76 37.28
CA LEU A 267 -22.98 -32.29 35.91
C LEU A 267 -24.43 -32.52 35.51
N ARG A 268 -24.82 -32.03 34.33
CA ARG A 268 -26.11 -32.31 33.70
C ARG A 268 -25.93 -33.14 32.43
N GLU A 269 -26.92 -33.96 32.12
CA GLU A 269 -26.98 -34.65 30.82
C GLU A 269 -27.67 -33.74 29.79
N ALA A 270 -27.05 -33.60 28.63
CA ALA A 270 -27.56 -32.84 27.50
C ALA A 270 -27.56 -33.71 26.25
N ILE A 271 -28.57 -33.54 25.39
CA ILE A 271 -28.65 -34.20 24.09
C ILE A 271 -28.30 -33.17 23.04
N VAL A 272 -27.24 -33.41 22.28
CA VAL A 272 -26.68 -32.44 21.34
C VAL A 272 -26.53 -33.03 19.94
N ASN A 273 -26.79 -32.20 18.94
CA ASN A 273 -26.28 -32.41 17.59
C ASN A 273 -24.96 -31.67 17.47
N SER A 274 -23.93 -32.34 16.96
CA SER A 274 -22.61 -31.73 16.79
C SER A 274 -22.02 -31.97 15.41
N ILE A 275 -21.37 -30.95 14.87
CA ILE A 275 -20.59 -31.00 13.64
C ILE A 275 -19.19 -30.49 13.97
N TYR A 276 -18.19 -31.32 13.66
CA TYR A 276 -16.78 -30.97 13.77
C TYR A 276 -16.19 -30.94 12.36
N GLN A 277 -15.71 -29.77 11.94
CA GLN A 277 -15.22 -29.53 10.60
C GLN A 277 -13.77 -29.02 10.65
N PRO A 278 -12.83 -29.65 9.93
CA PRO A 278 -11.45 -29.19 9.91
C PRO A 278 -11.33 -27.88 9.14
N ILE A 279 -10.49 -26.99 9.65
CA ILE A 279 -10.11 -25.73 9.02
C ILE A 279 -8.75 -25.96 8.37
N PHE A 280 -8.61 -25.58 7.09
CA PHE A 280 -7.40 -25.79 6.32
C PHE A 280 -6.68 -24.47 6.05
N SER A 281 -5.35 -24.49 6.09
CA SER A 281 -4.52 -23.43 5.53
C SER A 281 -4.56 -23.44 4.00
N SER A 282 -4.00 -22.41 3.37
CA SER A 282 -3.79 -22.35 1.92
C SER A 282 -2.97 -23.53 1.38
N ASP A 283 -2.12 -24.13 2.23
CA ASP A 283 -1.24 -25.24 1.87
C ASP A 283 -1.92 -26.61 2.06
N GLY A 284 -3.21 -26.64 2.44
CA GLY A 284 -3.98 -27.86 2.65
C GLY A 284 -3.71 -28.56 3.99
N ILE A 285 -3.00 -27.92 4.91
CA ILE A 285 -2.73 -28.44 6.26
C ILE A 285 -3.89 -28.09 7.17
N VAL A 286 -4.33 -29.02 8.01
CA VAL A 286 -5.35 -28.73 9.03
C VAL A 286 -4.75 -27.83 10.11
N THR A 287 -5.33 -26.64 10.29
CA THR A 287 -4.88 -25.64 11.28
C THR A 287 -5.77 -25.57 12.51
N GLY A 288 -6.98 -26.15 12.43
CA GLY A 288 -7.93 -26.12 13.53
C GLY A 288 -9.21 -26.90 13.23
N VAL A 289 -10.16 -26.81 14.16
CA VAL A 289 -11.46 -27.47 14.07
C VAL A 289 -12.57 -26.47 14.41
N LEU A 290 -13.50 -26.28 13.48
CA LEU A 290 -14.76 -25.59 13.69
C LEU A 290 -15.75 -26.57 14.35
N VAL A 291 -16.29 -26.17 15.49
CA VAL A 291 -17.31 -26.88 16.25
C VAL A 291 -18.63 -26.14 16.12
N ILE A 292 -19.65 -26.82 15.61
CA ILE A 292 -21.04 -26.35 15.62
C ILE A 292 -21.83 -27.30 16.51
N LEU A 293 -22.52 -26.74 17.50
CA LEU A 293 -23.22 -27.48 18.54
C LEU A 293 -24.63 -26.92 18.69
N ASP A 294 -25.61 -27.81 18.65
CA ASP A 294 -27.01 -27.48 18.90
C ASP A 294 -27.54 -28.38 20.01
N GLU A 295 -28.07 -27.78 21.08
CA GLU A 295 -28.63 -28.53 22.20
C GLU A 295 -30.13 -28.74 21.98
N ILE A 296 -30.50 -29.99 21.76
CA ILE A 296 -31.86 -30.43 21.43
C ILE A 296 -32.51 -31.22 22.57
N THR A 297 -31.98 -31.08 23.80
CA THR A 297 -32.48 -31.79 24.98
C THR A 297 -33.99 -31.60 25.16
N GLN A 298 -34.47 -30.36 25.16
CA GLN A 298 -35.91 -30.08 25.33
C GLN A 298 -36.74 -30.67 24.19
N GLN A 299 -36.28 -30.53 22.95
CA GLN A 299 -36.98 -31.06 21.78
C GLN A 299 -37.14 -32.58 21.85
N VAL A 300 -36.10 -33.30 22.29
CA VAL A 300 -36.15 -34.76 22.44
C VAL A 300 -37.02 -35.16 23.63
N LEU A 301 -37.00 -34.40 24.74
CA LEU A 301 -37.87 -34.65 25.89
C LEU A 301 -39.34 -34.44 25.53
N ASP A 302 -39.68 -33.36 24.82
CA ASP A 302 -41.04 -33.07 24.37
C ASP A 302 -41.55 -34.14 23.42
N ARG A 303 -40.69 -34.58 22.48
CA ARG A 303 -41.00 -35.70 21.57
C ARG A 303 -41.31 -36.98 22.34
N ARG A 304 -40.46 -37.35 23.31
CA ARG A 304 -40.65 -38.55 24.15
C ARG A 304 -41.88 -38.46 25.05
N ALA A 305 -42.19 -37.27 25.58
CA ALA A 305 -43.39 -37.04 26.38
C ALA A 305 -44.65 -37.23 25.52
N SER A 306 -44.68 -36.65 24.32
CA SER A 306 -45.78 -36.81 23.38
C SER A 306 -45.99 -38.27 22.95
N GLU A 307 -44.90 -38.99 22.64
CA GLU A 307 -44.94 -40.43 22.33
C GLU A 307 -45.53 -41.25 23.49
N LYS A 308 -45.11 -40.95 24.73
CA LYS A 308 -45.61 -41.61 25.93
C LYS A 308 -47.10 -41.33 26.16
N ASP A 309 -47.53 -40.09 25.99
CA ASP A 309 -48.94 -39.70 26.16
C ASP A 309 -49.84 -40.39 25.11
N GLN A 310 -49.39 -40.47 23.86
CA GLN A 310 -50.08 -41.22 22.80
C GLN A 310 -50.19 -42.71 23.14
N GLN A 311 -49.11 -43.32 23.64
CA GLN A 311 -49.11 -44.72 24.03
C GLN A 311 -50.05 -44.97 25.22
N MET A 312 -50.05 -44.08 26.23
CA MET A 312 -50.93 -44.19 27.39
C MET A 312 -52.40 -44.03 27.00
N LEU A 313 -52.72 -43.09 26.10
CA LEU A 313 -54.07 -42.92 25.56
C LEU A 313 -54.52 -44.18 24.82
N SER A 314 -53.66 -44.74 23.96
CA SER A 314 -53.93 -45.99 23.26
C SER A 314 -54.23 -47.13 24.24
N MET A 315 -53.39 -47.33 25.26
CA MET A 315 -53.62 -48.34 26.30
C MET A 315 -54.93 -48.12 27.08
N ALA A 316 -55.26 -46.87 27.41
CA ALA A 316 -56.50 -46.54 28.11
C ALA A 316 -57.75 -46.83 27.25
N THR A 317 -57.71 -46.54 25.94
CA THR A 317 -58.82 -46.87 25.04
C THR A 317 -59.06 -48.38 24.95
N VAL A 318 -57.98 -49.17 24.90
CA VAL A 318 -58.05 -50.64 24.87
C VAL A 318 -58.54 -51.20 26.21
N ALA A 319 -57.96 -50.77 27.33
CA ALA A 319 -58.30 -51.29 28.66
C ALA A 319 -59.70 -50.87 29.13
N GLY A 320 -60.18 -49.69 28.71
CA GLY A 320 -61.53 -49.22 28.99
C GLY A 320 -62.60 -49.82 28.09
N GLU A 321 -62.24 -50.72 27.16
CA GLU A 321 -63.14 -51.28 26.14
C GLU A 321 -63.93 -50.19 25.39
N LEU A 322 -63.26 -49.05 25.12
CA LEU A 322 -63.89 -47.90 24.47
C LEU A 322 -63.72 -48.00 22.95
N ALA A 323 -64.85 -48.05 22.24
CA ALA A 323 -64.87 -47.86 20.80
C ALA A 323 -64.69 -46.37 20.48
N THR A 324 -63.67 -46.01 19.70
CA THR A 324 -63.40 -44.63 19.28
C THR A 324 -63.51 -44.51 17.78
N PHE A 325 -63.94 -43.34 17.31
CA PHE A 325 -64.03 -43.00 15.91
C PHE A 325 -63.53 -41.58 15.63
N TYR A 326 -63.14 -41.36 14.38
CA TYR A 326 -62.75 -40.09 13.82
C TYR A 326 -63.43 -39.94 12.46
N TYR A 327 -63.99 -38.77 12.18
CA TYR A 327 -64.64 -38.44 10.91
C TYR A 327 -64.09 -37.11 10.39
N GLU A 328 -63.63 -37.11 9.15
CA GLU A 328 -63.16 -35.91 8.43
C GLU A 328 -64.19 -35.51 7.35
N PRO A 329 -64.95 -34.42 7.56
CA PRO A 329 -66.04 -34.04 6.66
C PRO A 329 -65.61 -33.66 5.25
N GLU A 330 -64.41 -33.07 5.09
CA GLU A 330 -63.95 -32.58 3.78
C GLU A 330 -63.63 -33.72 2.81
N THR A 331 -63.09 -34.83 3.31
CA THR A 331 -62.72 -36.00 2.52
C THR A 331 -63.74 -37.13 2.61
N ASN A 332 -64.79 -36.95 3.42
CA ASN A 332 -65.80 -37.94 3.79
C ASN A 332 -65.19 -39.24 4.37
N GLN A 333 -64.04 -39.12 5.04
CA GLN A 333 -63.30 -40.26 5.57
C GLN A 333 -63.66 -40.53 7.04
N PHE A 334 -63.98 -41.78 7.33
CA PHE A 334 -64.27 -42.30 8.65
C PHE A 334 -63.21 -43.33 9.06
N SER A 335 -62.70 -43.22 10.27
CA SER A 335 -61.82 -44.20 10.89
C SER A 335 -62.27 -44.50 12.31
N GLY A 336 -61.85 -45.65 12.81
CA GLY A 336 -62.11 -46.05 14.19
C GLY A 336 -61.07 -47.04 14.69
N ASN A 337 -61.01 -47.20 16.00
CA ASN A 337 -60.13 -48.20 16.59
C ASN A 337 -60.62 -49.64 16.29
N GLU A 338 -59.77 -50.63 16.54
CA GLU A 338 -60.06 -52.04 16.25
C GLU A 338 -61.35 -52.52 16.94
N LEU A 339 -61.64 -52.01 18.14
CA LEU A 339 -62.83 -52.39 18.89
C LEU A 339 -64.13 -51.93 18.19
N LEU A 340 -64.20 -50.66 17.75
CA LEU A 340 -65.33 -50.15 16.97
C LEU A 340 -65.54 -50.97 15.69
N LYS A 341 -64.44 -51.29 14.99
CA LYS A 341 -64.48 -52.11 13.78
C LYS A 341 -65.01 -53.51 14.06
N SER A 342 -64.62 -54.12 15.18
CA SER A 342 -65.14 -55.43 15.59
C SER A 342 -66.64 -55.41 15.94
N TRP A 343 -67.11 -54.37 16.64
CA TRP A 343 -68.52 -54.24 17.07
C TRP A 343 -69.47 -54.10 15.89
N PHE A 344 -69.08 -53.30 14.89
CA PHE A 344 -69.89 -53.02 13.71
C PHE A 344 -69.49 -53.84 12.48
N ASN A 345 -68.61 -54.83 12.65
CA ASN A 345 -68.09 -55.70 11.58
C ASN A 345 -67.56 -54.90 10.36
N LEU A 346 -66.85 -53.81 10.63
CA LEU A 346 -66.26 -52.93 9.62
C LEU A 346 -64.88 -53.45 9.18
N SER A 347 -64.44 -53.08 7.98
CA SER A 347 -63.15 -53.50 7.44
C SER A 347 -61.97 -52.97 8.26
N ASN A 348 -60.90 -53.76 8.40
CA ASN A 348 -59.68 -53.40 9.14
C ASN A 348 -58.77 -52.34 8.46
N GLY A 349 -59.23 -51.68 7.39
CA GLY A 349 -58.48 -50.60 6.74
C GLY A 349 -58.27 -49.40 7.67
N GLU A 350 -57.24 -48.58 7.40
CA GLU A 350 -56.95 -47.37 8.19
C GLU A 350 -58.06 -46.31 8.11
N SER A 351 -58.80 -46.26 7.00
CA SER A 351 -59.89 -45.31 6.74
C SER A 351 -60.92 -45.93 5.77
N MET A 352 -62.18 -45.51 5.84
CA MET A 352 -63.28 -45.92 4.96
C MET A 352 -64.23 -44.74 4.67
N ASP A 353 -65.01 -44.83 3.60
CA ASP A 353 -66.06 -43.83 3.34
C ASP A 353 -67.13 -43.86 4.44
N LEU A 354 -67.61 -42.69 4.88
CA LEU A 354 -68.63 -42.58 5.93
C LEU A 354 -69.89 -43.41 5.63
N GLY A 355 -70.29 -43.54 4.36
CA GLY A 355 -71.45 -44.31 3.94
C GLY A 355 -71.32 -45.80 4.29
N ILE A 356 -70.10 -46.34 4.31
CA ILE A 356 -69.82 -47.73 4.73
C ILE A 356 -70.06 -47.87 6.24
N ALA A 357 -69.62 -46.91 7.04
CA ALA A 357 -69.83 -46.91 8.49
C ALA A 357 -71.32 -46.75 8.85
N ILE A 358 -72.04 -45.83 8.21
CA ILE A 358 -73.49 -45.64 8.43
C ILE A 358 -74.28 -46.89 8.02
N SER A 359 -73.84 -47.61 6.97
CA SER A 359 -74.51 -48.83 6.52
C SER A 359 -74.50 -49.96 7.55
N ALA A 360 -73.56 -49.96 8.50
CA ALA A 360 -73.46 -50.93 9.58
C ALA A 360 -74.36 -50.62 10.79
N ILE A 361 -74.99 -49.45 10.83
CA ILE A 361 -75.96 -49.05 11.87
C ILE A 361 -77.32 -49.73 11.59
N PHE A 362 -78.17 -49.92 12.61
CA PHE A 362 -79.54 -50.42 12.43
C PHE A 362 -80.38 -49.49 11.54
N GLU A 363 -81.25 -50.07 10.70
CA GLU A 363 -82.01 -49.34 9.68
C GLU A 363 -82.90 -48.22 10.25
N GLU A 364 -83.43 -48.42 11.45
CA GLU A 364 -84.27 -47.45 12.18
C GLU A 364 -83.49 -46.19 12.60
N ASP A 365 -82.16 -46.28 12.76
CA ASP A 365 -81.31 -45.20 13.23
C ASP A 365 -80.53 -44.50 12.10
N LYS A 366 -80.39 -45.12 10.92
CA LYS A 366 -79.58 -44.58 9.81
C LYS A 366 -80.01 -43.18 9.39
N ALA A 367 -81.32 -42.95 9.24
CA ALA A 367 -81.85 -41.65 8.82
C ALA A 367 -81.54 -40.56 9.85
N ARG A 368 -81.68 -40.87 11.14
CA ARG A 368 -81.39 -39.96 12.25
C ARG A 368 -79.91 -39.62 12.34
N VAL A 369 -79.03 -40.62 12.16
CA VAL A 369 -77.57 -40.42 12.18
C VAL A 369 -77.10 -39.63 10.96
N ALA A 370 -77.62 -39.92 9.77
CA ALA A 370 -77.27 -39.19 8.54
C ALA A 370 -77.70 -37.71 8.63
N GLU A 371 -78.88 -37.42 9.17
CA GLU A 371 -79.36 -36.04 9.39
C GLU A 371 -78.51 -35.28 10.42
N ALA A 372 -77.98 -35.97 11.43
CA ALA A 372 -77.17 -35.35 12.47
C ALA A 372 -75.71 -35.05 12.05
N ILE A 373 -75.22 -35.69 10.99
CA ILE A 373 -73.84 -35.52 10.47
C ILE A 373 -73.79 -34.45 9.36
N MET A 374 -74.92 -34.14 8.71
CA MET A 374 -75.04 -33.17 7.61
C MET A 374 -74.99 -31.70 8.06
#